data_AF-A0A7Y8IS54-F1
#
_entry.id   AF-A0A7Y8IS54-F1
#
_cell.length_a   1.000
_cell.length_b   1.000
_cell.length_c   1.000
_cell.angle_alpha   90.00
_cell.angle_beta   90.00
_cell.angle_gamma   90.00
#
_symmetry.space_group_name_H-M   'P 1'
#
loop_
_entity.id
_entity.type
_entity.pdbx_description
1 polymer ?
#
loop_
_entity_poly.entity_id
_entity_poly.type
_entity_poly.pdbx_seq_one_letter_code
_entity_poly.pdbx_strand_id
1 'polypeptide(L)'
;MWEAGFYKKFTSKSFAGVKIKWTVDPQKAKEFFDGYYPFCDILLVRINWGGLGGFYYIPLEVQKKIFDNIGRQTYIKPPKLGTNPRGPEFTQEALSSLAGDTESKSIIINWERTPIDYNPYKRWVDLWRED
;
A
#
# COMPACT_ATOMS: atom_id res chain seq x y z
N MET A 1 1.44 -23.30 -9.30
CA MET A 1 0.42 -22.24 -9.18
C MET A 1 1.11 -21.10 -8.45
N TRP A 2 1.44 -20.00 -9.13
CA TRP A 2 2.07 -18.86 -8.45
C TRP A 2 0.97 -18.08 -7.74
N GLU A 3 0.87 -18.21 -6.42
CA GLU A 3 0.01 -17.33 -5.64
C GLU A 3 0.57 -15.91 -5.74
N ALA A 4 -0.13 -15.04 -6.47
CA ALA A 4 0.25 -13.64 -6.57
C ALA A 4 0.00 -12.96 -5.21
N GLY A 5 1.02 -12.92 -4.35
CA GLY A 5 0.98 -12.18 -3.10
C GLY A 5 0.80 -10.67 -3.34
N PHE A 6 0.03 -10.00 -2.50
CA PHE A 6 -0.21 -8.56 -2.62
C PHE A 6 0.82 -7.78 -1.80
N TYR A 7 1.89 -7.34 -2.46
CA TYR A 7 2.91 -6.50 -1.85
C TYR A 7 2.59 -5.01 -2.02
N LYS A 8 2.62 -4.26 -0.92
CA LYS A 8 2.41 -2.80 -0.91
C LYS A 8 3.45 -2.12 -0.03
N LYS A 9 4.06 -1.06 -0.56
CA LYS A 9 4.91 -0.14 0.19
C LYS A 9 4.32 1.26 0.15
N PHE A 10 4.41 1.98 1.25
CA PHE A 10 4.02 3.39 1.31
C PHE A 10 4.89 4.14 2.33
N THR A 11 5.04 5.45 2.10
CA THR A 11 5.84 6.34 2.94
C THR A 11 4.92 7.40 3.52
N SER A 12 4.60 7.31 4.81
CA SER A 12 3.81 8.33 5.50
C SER A 12 3.85 8.17 7.01
N LYS A 13 3.60 9.29 7.71
CA LYS A 13 3.45 9.32 9.16
C LYS A 13 2.16 8.64 9.65
N SER A 14 1.12 8.54 8.83
CA SER A 14 -0.15 7.86 9.14
C SER A 14 -0.42 6.70 8.18
N PHE A 15 -1.30 5.76 8.54
CA PHE A 15 -1.75 4.68 7.66
C PHE A 15 -2.76 5.21 6.62
N ALA A 16 -2.31 5.84 5.54
CA ALA A 16 -3.21 6.40 4.52
C ALA A 16 -2.60 6.35 3.12
N GLY A 17 -3.44 6.46 2.09
CA GLY A 17 -3.00 6.60 0.70
C GLY A 17 -2.55 5.30 0.02
N VAL A 18 -2.70 4.15 0.68
CA VAL A 18 -2.33 2.85 0.11
C VAL A 18 -3.37 2.45 -0.93
N LYS A 19 -2.95 2.38 -2.20
CA LYS A 19 -3.83 1.99 -3.31
C LYS A 19 -4.15 0.52 -3.26
N ILE A 20 -5.42 0.18 -3.48
CA ILE A 20 -5.84 -1.21 -3.70
C ILE A 20 -5.65 -1.56 -5.18
N LYS A 21 -6.14 -0.69 -6.07
CA LYS A 21 -6.03 -0.82 -7.54
C LYS A 21 -5.64 0.50 -8.18
N TRP A 22 -4.88 0.44 -9.26
CA TRP A 22 -4.49 1.62 -10.06
C TRP A 22 -5.49 1.85 -11.21
N THR A 23 -6.74 2.17 -10.87
CA THR A 23 -7.76 2.52 -11.87
C THR A 23 -8.35 3.88 -11.57
N VAL A 24 -8.34 4.77 -12.55
CA VAL A 24 -8.84 6.16 -12.42
C VAL A 24 -10.09 6.41 -13.24
N ASP A 25 -10.41 5.51 -14.17
CA ASP A 25 -11.66 5.53 -14.90
C ASP A 25 -12.86 5.38 -13.93
N PRO A 26 -13.84 6.30 -13.93
CA PRO A 26 -14.95 6.27 -12.98
C PRO A 26 -15.79 4.99 -13.03
N GLN A 27 -16.03 4.46 -14.23
CA GLN A 27 -16.85 3.26 -14.40
C GLN A 27 -16.12 2.03 -13.85
N LYS A 28 -14.85 1.84 -14.23
CA LYS A 28 -14.01 0.74 -13.73
C LYS A 28 -13.71 0.87 -12.24
N ALA A 29 -13.60 2.08 -11.71
CA ALA A 29 -13.45 2.32 -10.28
C ALA A 29 -14.73 1.93 -9.52
N LYS A 30 -15.91 2.23 -10.06
CA LYS A 30 -17.19 1.82 -9.51
C LYS A 30 -17.39 0.31 -9.57
N GLU A 31 -17.14 -0.31 -10.72
CA GLU A 31 -17.18 -1.78 -10.88
C GLU A 31 -16.24 -2.48 -9.90
N PHE A 32 -15.02 -1.95 -9.73
CA PHE A 32 -14.08 -2.45 -8.74
C PHE A 32 -14.62 -2.29 -7.32
N PHE A 33 -15.14 -1.11 -6.98
CA PHE A 33 -15.69 -0.85 -5.66
C PHE A 33 -16.80 -1.86 -5.35
N ASP A 34 -17.81 -1.96 -6.22
CA ASP A 34 -18.99 -2.82 -6.03
C ASP A 34 -18.63 -4.32 -5.95
N GLY A 35 -17.65 -4.77 -6.73
CA GLY A 35 -17.25 -6.18 -6.82
C GLY A 35 -16.07 -6.61 -5.94
N TYR A 36 -15.38 -5.69 -5.25
CA TYR A 36 -14.19 -6.05 -4.48
C TYR A 36 -14.56 -6.84 -3.22
N TYR A 37 -13.78 -7.91 -3.02
CA TYR A 37 -13.64 -8.65 -1.78
C TYR A 37 -12.15 -9.05 -1.63
N PRO A 38 -11.58 -9.08 -0.41
CA PRO A 38 -10.20 -9.54 -0.21
C PRO A 38 -9.98 -10.95 -0.78
N PHE A 39 -8.85 -11.17 -1.45
CA PHE A 39 -8.59 -12.43 -2.16
C PHE A 39 -7.17 -12.99 -2.02
N CYS A 40 -6.26 -12.28 -1.35
CA CYS A 40 -4.88 -12.70 -1.10
C CYS A 40 -4.34 -12.05 0.16
N ASP A 41 -3.30 -12.63 0.74
CA ASP A 41 -2.56 -12.04 1.85
C ASP A 41 -1.88 -10.73 1.45
N ILE A 42 -1.69 -9.82 2.42
CA ILE A 42 -0.99 -8.55 2.23
C ILE A 42 0.34 -8.56 2.97
N LEU A 43 1.39 -8.19 2.24
CA LEU A 43 2.65 -7.72 2.82
C LEU A 43 2.70 -6.19 2.70
N LEU A 44 2.69 -5.50 3.83
CA LEU A 44 2.63 -4.05 3.92
C LEU A 44 3.90 -3.49 4.56
N VAL A 45 4.59 -2.59 3.87
CA VAL A 45 5.75 -1.85 4.41
C VAL A 45 5.37 -0.40 4.60
N ARG A 46 5.40 0.07 5.86
CA ARG A 46 5.26 1.48 6.23
C ARG A 46 6.66 2.06 6.49
N ILE A 47 7.10 2.90 5.57
CA ILE A 47 8.38 3.62 5.67
C ILE A 47 8.14 4.97 6.37
N ASN A 48 8.87 5.25 7.44
CA ASN A 48 8.77 6.51 8.18
C ASN A 48 10.15 7.05 8.56
N TRP A 49 10.85 7.67 7.60
CA TRP A 49 12.20 8.19 7.81
C TRP A 49 12.32 9.09 9.04
N GLY A 50 13.33 8.82 9.88
CA GLY A 50 13.56 9.53 11.14
C GLY A 50 12.61 9.10 12.26
N GLY A 51 11.93 7.96 12.14
CA GLY A 51 11.04 7.45 13.17
C GLY A 51 10.59 6.01 12.95
N LEU A 52 9.58 5.61 13.74
CA LEU A 52 9.05 4.25 13.73
C LEU A 52 8.10 4.02 12.55
N GLY A 53 8.39 3.00 11.76
CA GLY A 53 7.51 2.38 10.79
C GLY A 53 7.43 0.87 11.07
N GLY A 54 7.15 0.09 10.03
CA GLY A 54 7.10 -1.35 10.21
C GLY A 54 6.85 -2.14 8.95
N PHE A 55 7.11 -3.44 9.03
CA PHE A 55 6.77 -4.43 8.03
C PHE A 55 5.71 -5.36 8.61
N TYR A 56 4.57 -5.46 7.92
CA TYR A 56 3.39 -6.13 8.40
C TYR A 56 3.01 -7.27 7.43
N TYR A 57 2.70 -8.43 7.99
CA TYR A 57 2.02 -9.52 7.32
C TYR A 57 0.58 -9.56 7.80
N ILE A 58 -0.36 -9.42 6.87
CA ILE A 58 -1.80 -9.36 7.13
C ILE A 58 -2.44 -10.53 6.38
N PRO A 59 -2.87 -11.59 7.10
CA PRO A 59 -3.55 -12.73 6.50
C PRO A 59 -4.83 -12.33 5.77
N LEU A 60 -5.20 -13.10 4.75
CA LEU A 60 -6.46 -12.96 4.02
C LEU A 60 -7.67 -13.04 4.97
N GLU A 61 -7.66 -13.95 5.93
CA GLU A 61 -8.77 -14.13 6.88
C GLU A 61 -8.96 -12.90 7.76
N VAL A 62 -7.89 -12.22 8.16
CA VAL A 62 -7.95 -10.93 8.87
C VAL A 62 -8.58 -9.86 7.98
N GLN A 63 -8.21 -9.81 6.69
CA GLN A 63 -8.81 -8.86 5.76
C GLN A 63 -10.30 -9.09 5.58
N LYS A 64 -10.72 -10.33 5.39
CA LYS A 64 -12.13 -10.71 5.26
C LYS A 64 -12.92 -10.36 6.51
N LYS A 65 -12.42 -10.77 7.69
CA LYS A 65 -12.99 -10.44 9.01
C LYS A 65 -13.22 -8.94 9.15
N ILE A 66 -12.20 -8.13 8.86
CA ILE A 66 -12.32 -6.66 8.98
C ILE A 66 -13.25 -6.08 7.91
N PHE A 67 -13.15 -6.55 6.66
CA PHE A 67 -14.02 -6.12 5.56
C PHE A 67 -15.51 -6.36 5.88
N ASP A 68 -15.83 -7.55 6.40
CA ASP A 68 -17.19 -7.95 6.76
C ASP A 68 -17.71 -7.16 7.97
N ASN A 69 -16.83 -6.81 8.92
CA ASN A 69 -17.18 -6.04 10.11
C ASN A 69 -17.43 -4.54 9.83
N ILE A 70 -16.55 -3.87 9.09
CA ILE A 70 -16.64 -2.39 8.88
C ILE A 70 -17.40 -2.03 7.60
N GLY A 71 -17.56 -2.99 6.70
CA GLY A 71 -18.22 -2.83 5.41
C GLY A 71 -17.35 -2.11 4.37
N ARG A 72 -17.69 -2.35 3.10
CA ARG A 72 -16.96 -1.85 1.93
C ARG A 72 -16.74 -0.33 1.90
N GLN A 73 -17.74 0.47 2.27
CA GLN A 73 -17.67 1.94 2.24
C GLN A 73 -16.60 2.47 3.20
N THR A 74 -16.44 1.80 4.34
CA THR A 74 -15.44 2.12 5.36
C THR A 74 -14.12 1.41 5.07
N TYR A 75 -14.12 0.32 4.31
CA TYR A 75 -12.90 -0.38 3.93
C TYR A 75 -12.17 0.29 2.76
N ILE A 76 -12.92 0.74 1.75
CA ILE A 76 -12.41 1.28 0.49
C ILE A 76 -12.80 2.74 0.35
N LYS A 77 -11.81 3.61 0.14
CA LYS A 77 -12.01 4.99 -0.26
C LYS A 77 -12.05 5.10 -1.79
N PRO A 78 -13.19 5.50 -2.40
CA PRO A 78 -13.27 5.70 -3.84
C PRO A 78 -12.42 6.92 -4.28
N PRO A 79 -11.98 6.96 -5.55
CA PRO A 79 -11.28 8.12 -6.10
C PRO A 79 -12.17 9.37 -6.06
N LYS A 80 -11.62 10.50 -5.59
CA LYS A 80 -12.35 11.77 -5.50
C LYS A 80 -12.56 12.37 -6.90
N LEU A 81 -13.83 12.55 -7.30
CA LEU A 81 -14.20 13.22 -8.54
C LEU A 81 -13.69 14.67 -8.58
N GLY A 82 -13.34 15.15 -9.76
CA GLY A 82 -12.78 16.51 -9.93
C GLY A 82 -11.35 16.68 -9.41
N THR A 83 -10.65 15.60 -9.08
CA THR A 83 -9.21 15.60 -8.77
C THR A 83 -8.46 14.67 -9.71
N ASN A 84 -7.13 14.57 -9.57
CA ASN A 84 -6.30 13.60 -10.31
C ASN A 84 -5.86 12.43 -9.40
N PRO A 85 -6.79 11.58 -8.92
CA PRO A 85 -6.44 10.46 -8.06
C PRO A 85 -5.73 9.39 -8.88
N ARG A 86 -5.03 8.49 -8.19
CA ARG A 86 -4.40 7.31 -8.81
C ARG A 86 -5.10 5.99 -8.44
N GLY A 87 -6.40 6.09 -8.19
CA GLY A 87 -7.32 4.96 -7.95
C GLY A 87 -7.76 4.75 -6.50
N PRO A 88 -8.58 3.72 -6.25
CA PRO A 88 -9.14 3.42 -4.94
C PRO A 88 -8.06 3.11 -3.89
N GLU A 89 -8.30 3.57 -2.66
CA GLU A 89 -7.40 3.39 -1.51
C GLU A 89 -8.07 2.57 -0.42
N PHE A 90 -7.29 1.94 0.45
CA PHE A 90 -7.80 1.60 1.78
C PHE A 90 -8.07 2.88 2.56
N THR A 91 -9.10 2.88 3.40
CA THR A 91 -9.26 3.96 4.38
C THR A 91 -8.20 3.86 5.48
N GLN A 92 -8.02 4.94 6.23
CA GLN A 92 -7.11 4.94 7.38
C GLN A 92 -7.57 4.01 8.48
N GLU A 93 -8.88 3.93 8.70
CA GLU A 93 -9.49 3.03 9.67
C GLU A 93 -9.21 1.57 9.29
N ALA A 94 -9.45 1.19 8.03
CA ALA A 94 -9.18 -0.16 7.55
C ALA A 94 -7.70 -0.55 7.75
N LEU A 95 -6.75 0.29 7.31
CA LEU A 95 -5.33 -0.02 7.46
C LEU A 95 -4.89 -0.11 8.92
N SER A 96 -5.43 0.74 9.80
CA SER A 96 -5.09 0.72 11.23
C SER A 96 -5.62 -0.55 11.89
N SER A 97 -6.85 -0.96 11.57
CA SER A 97 -7.44 -2.21 12.05
C SER A 97 -6.69 -3.42 11.51
N LEU A 98 -6.33 -3.44 10.23
CA LEU A 98 -5.57 -4.54 9.61
C LEU A 98 -4.19 -4.71 10.24
N ALA A 99 -3.46 -3.60 10.42
CA ALA A 99 -2.10 -3.63 10.98
C ALA A 99 -2.09 -3.89 12.49
N GLY A 100 -3.18 -3.57 13.20
CA GLY A 100 -3.32 -3.74 14.65
C GLY A 100 -4.03 -5.02 15.09
N ASP A 101 -4.53 -5.83 14.16
CA ASP A 101 -5.19 -7.10 14.48
C ASP A 101 -4.19 -8.08 15.12
N THR A 102 -4.67 -8.89 16.07
CA THR A 102 -3.83 -9.84 16.83
C THR A 102 -3.29 -10.98 15.98
N GLU A 103 -3.95 -11.31 14.87
CA GLU A 103 -3.49 -12.34 13.93
C GLU A 103 -2.55 -11.77 12.85
N SER A 104 -2.47 -10.44 12.72
CA SER A 104 -1.47 -9.78 11.90
C SER A 104 -0.11 -9.81 12.59
N LYS A 105 0.94 -10.10 11.82
CA LYS A 105 2.33 -10.11 12.34
C LYS A 105 3.03 -8.84 11.92
N SER A 106 3.88 -8.30 12.79
CA SER A 106 4.67 -7.12 12.44
C SER A 106 6.09 -7.17 12.96
N ILE A 107 6.99 -6.55 12.19
CA ILE A 107 8.35 -6.20 12.58
C ILE A 107 8.40 -4.69 12.60
N ILE A 108 8.55 -4.09 13.78
CA ILE A 108 8.70 -2.64 13.93
C ILE A 108 10.11 -2.23 13.49
N ILE A 109 10.20 -1.17 12.70
CA ILE A 109 11.46 -0.71 12.10
C ILE A 109 11.66 0.76 12.45
N ASN A 110 12.82 1.09 13.03
CA ASN A 110 13.28 2.48 13.10
C ASN A 110 13.97 2.84 11.77
N TRP A 111 13.35 3.72 10.98
CA TRP A 111 13.86 4.03 9.65
C TRP A 111 14.90 5.14 9.70
N GLU A 112 16.16 4.76 9.78
CA GLU A 112 17.29 5.69 9.80
C GLU A 112 17.85 5.89 8.39
N ARG A 113 18.16 7.14 8.03
CA ARG A 113 18.80 7.45 6.74
C ARG A 113 20.31 7.30 6.90
N THR A 114 20.91 6.44 6.09
CA THR A 114 22.36 6.41 5.90
C THR A 114 22.74 7.36 4.76
N PRO A 115 23.75 8.23 4.94
CA PRO A 115 24.31 8.99 3.83
C PRO A 115 24.82 8.03 2.75
N ILE A 116 24.35 8.19 1.51
CA ILE A 116 24.81 7.42 0.35
C ILE A 116 25.11 8.43 -0.74
N ASP A 117 26.35 8.42 -1.23
CA ASP A 117 26.71 9.17 -2.43
C ASP A 117 26.37 8.32 -3.66
N TYR A 118 25.38 8.78 -4.43
CA TYR A 118 24.92 8.10 -5.63
C TYR A 118 24.55 9.11 -6.71
N ASN A 119 25.28 9.09 -7.83
CA ASN A 119 24.96 9.86 -9.02
C ASN A 119 24.22 8.97 -10.05
N PRO A 120 22.91 9.20 -10.29
CA PRO A 120 22.14 8.36 -11.21
C PRO A 120 22.55 8.51 -12.68
N TYR A 121 23.30 9.57 -13.04
CA TYR A 121 23.72 9.85 -14.41
C TYR A 121 25.09 9.30 -14.76
N LYS A 122 25.94 9.04 -13.77
CA LYS A 122 27.34 8.65 -13.97
C LYS A 122 27.46 7.49 -14.96
N ARG A 123 26.71 6.41 -14.73
CA ARG A 123 26.68 5.24 -15.61
C ARG A 123 26.36 5.60 -17.06
N TRP A 124 25.35 6.44 -17.28
CA TRP A 124 24.92 6.78 -18.63
C TRP A 124 25.94 7.67 -19.32
N VAL A 125 26.44 8.70 -18.64
CA VAL A 125 27.46 9.61 -19.18
C VAL A 125 28.74 8.85 -19.53
N ASP A 126 29.15 7.91 -18.68
CA ASP A 126 30.32 7.07 -18.94
C ASP A 126 30.12 6.23 -20.22
N LEU A 127 28.96 5.58 -20.39
CA LEU A 127 28.61 4.85 -21.62
C LEU A 127 28.59 5.74 -22.87
N TRP A 128 28.01 6.95 -22.78
CA TRP A 128 27.97 7.90 -23.91
C TRP A 128 29.35 8.44 -24.30
N ARG A 129 30.37 8.31 -23.45
CA ARG A 129 31.76 8.75 -23.73
C ARG A 129 32.62 7.64 -24.32
N GLU A 130 32.16 6.39 -24.26
CA GLU A 130 32.83 5.23 -24.84
C GLU A 130 32.53 5.06 -26.35
N ASP A 131 31.53 5.79 -26.87
CA ASP A 131 31.21 5.96 -28.30
C ASP A 131 31.96 7.16 -28.93
#